data_AF-A0A1N7H272-F1
#
_entry.id   AF-A0A1N7H272-F1
#
_cell.length_a   1.000
_cell.length_b   1.000
_cell.length_c   1.000
_cell.angle_alpha   90.00
_cell.angle_beta   90.00
_cell.angle_gamma   90.00
#
_symmetry.space_group_name_H-M   'P 1'
#
loop_
_entity.id
_entity.type
_entity.pdbx_description
1 polymer ?
#
loop_
_entity_poly.entity_id
_entity_poly.type
_entity_poly.pdbx_seq_one_letter_code
_entity_poly.pdbx_strand_id
1 'polypeptide(L)'
;MILADEADVLEEAFFRADVSDVTSLEFREQDLMEYADFLHIERDIIPDIRPYFSISEDQRCEKHGIATSSCGCGESRQVLASVYRLDPDSLIEDWVDAVRNRSIFDSVELEQIDSTRYILNAWLDRIQITFHCFFNKDEMERHDFEPQAMEFGVSFFGDQLVVEREHRYSWREFLNDDFEDKITTDVKHLKEAIGSDFYEYNPLEDFRDRVRQSLRDYFEDSGYEVRREVREICPVETTQYDIDTGKTDFVAHRDGSKFIVCHCEKTPSWHVHHFSNGRIKSAEQTPIIEDMTEKIESKINTYQDIRLNKQTASRFVTVLATFFSIGFVVLLFERLGLIASVLQEQFQVGGNLQLIAFLLLIFNAIAAIALAAVVTRPYVRDFRFSWKIEPFEAEQR
;
A
#
# COMPACT_ATOMS: atom_id res chain seq x y z
N MET A 1 -25.87 21.07 16.78
CA MET A 1 -24.81 20.81 15.81
C MET A 1 -23.69 21.76 16.13
N ILE A 2 -22.56 21.18 16.51
CA ILE A 2 -21.38 21.89 16.93
C ILE A 2 -20.84 22.73 15.77
N LEU A 3 -20.55 24.01 16.02
CA LEU A 3 -19.95 24.90 15.02
C LEU A 3 -18.47 25.12 15.36
N ALA A 4 -17.79 25.88 14.51
CA ALA A 4 -16.34 26.07 14.59
C ALA A 4 -15.91 26.66 15.94
N ASP A 5 -16.53 27.75 16.40
CA ASP A 5 -16.12 28.41 17.65
C ASP A 5 -16.32 27.49 18.88
N GLU A 6 -17.43 26.75 18.95
CA GLU A 6 -17.68 25.80 20.03
C GLU A 6 -16.62 24.70 20.03
N ALA A 7 -16.27 24.20 18.84
CA ALA A 7 -15.24 23.17 18.70
C ALA A 7 -13.86 23.67 19.09
N ASP A 8 -13.50 24.90 18.70
CA ASP A 8 -12.20 25.51 18.99
C ASP A 8 -12.03 25.72 20.51
N VAL A 9 -13.08 26.16 21.22
CA VAL A 9 -13.05 26.32 22.69
C VAL A 9 -12.87 24.98 23.40
N LEU A 10 -13.59 23.94 22.97
CA LEU A 10 -13.47 22.60 23.56
C LEU A 10 -12.10 21.98 23.27
N GLU A 11 -11.59 22.13 22.06
CA GLU A 11 -10.26 21.64 21.68
C GLU A 11 -9.17 22.32 22.52
N GLU A 12 -9.24 23.64 22.70
CA GLU A 12 -8.30 24.38 23.56
C GLU A 12 -8.40 23.94 25.03
N ALA A 13 -9.63 23.69 25.52
CA ALA A 13 -9.87 23.18 26.87
C ALA A 13 -9.24 21.80 27.08
N PHE A 14 -9.38 20.89 26.10
CA PHE A 14 -8.80 19.55 26.16
C PHE A 14 -7.28 19.58 25.97
N PHE A 15 -6.77 20.49 25.14
CA PHE A 15 -5.33 20.63 24.88
C PHE A 15 -4.55 21.12 26.10
N ARG A 16 -5.09 22.08 26.85
CA ARG A 16 -4.42 22.62 28.04
C ARG A 16 -4.44 21.68 29.23
N ALA A 17 -5.32 20.68 29.18
CA ALA A 17 -5.45 19.68 30.22
C ALA A 17 -4.44 18.54 29.98
N ASP A 18 -3.32 18.56 30.70
CA ASP A 18 -2.34 17.46 30.72
C ASP A 18 -2.89 16.25 31.50
N VAL A 19 -3.95 15.64 30.97
CA VAL A 19 -4.64 14.45 31.52
C VAL A 19 -4.77 13.38 30.46
N SER A 20 -4.79 12.12 30.88
CA SER A 20 -5.06 11.01 29.95
C SER A 20 -6.54 10.88 29.62
N ASP A 21 -7.44 11.17 30.55
CA ASP A 21 -8.90 11.05 30.39
C ASP A 21 -9.57 12.42 30.48
N VAL A 22 -10.06 12.94 29.34
CA VAL A 22 -10.71 14.26 29.31
C VAL A 22 -12.07 14.28 30.00
N THR A 23 -12.71 13.11 30.20
CA THR A 23 -13.99 13.01 30.91
C THR A 23 -13.84 13.27 32.41
N SER A 24 -12.62 13.14 32.93
CA SER A 24 -12.28 13.45 34.32
C SER A 24 -12.09 14.95 34.59
N LEU A 25 -12.10 15.78 33.54
CA LEU A 25 -11.87 17.21 33.67
C LEU A 25 -13.06 17.93 34.30
N GLU A 26 -12.72 18.90 35.15
CA GLU A 26 -13.65 19.79 35.80
C GLU A 26 -13.31 21.22 35.40
N PHE A 27 -14.25 21.86 34.71
CA PHE A 27 -14.13 23.26 34.31
C PHE A 27 -15.06 24.13 35.15
N ARG A 28 -14.66 25.37 35.36
CA ARG A 28 -15.57 26.45 35.76
C ARG A 28 -15.94 27.23 34.51
N GLU A 29 -17.07 27.93 34.60
CA GLU A 29 -17.51 28.84 33.53
C GLU A 29 -16.43 29.87 33.17
N GLN A 30 -15.72 30.38 34.18
CA GLN A 30 -14.60 31.31 33.98
C GLN A 30 -13.46 30.67 33.19
N ASP A 31 -13.14 29.39 33.41
CA ASP A 31 -12.07 28.70 32.69
C ASP A 31 -12.43 28.58 31.20
N LEU A 32 -13.69 28.24 30.90
CA LEU A 32 -14.20 28.16 29.52
C LEU A 32 -14.25 29.53 28.83
N MET A 33 -14.63 30.59 29.55
CA MET A 33 -14.58 31.97 29.05
C MET A 33 -13.14 32.43 28.77
N GLU A 34 -12.18 32.08 29.62
CA GLU A 34 -10.77 32.40 29.41
C GLU A 34 -10.22 31.76 28.12
N TYR A 35 -10.69 30.56 27.75
CA TYR A 35 -10.35 29.94 26.47
C TYR A 35 -11.02 30.64 25.28
N ALA A 36 -12.28 31.03 25.40
CA ALA A 36 -12.97 31.81 24.37
C ALA A 36 -12.28 33.17 24.12
N ASP A 37 -11.89 33.86 25.19
CA ASP A 37 -11.16 35.13 25.14
C ASP A 37 -9.78 34.95 24.49
N PHE A 38 -9.08 33.86 24.82
CA PHE A 38 -7.78 33.51 24.23
C PHE A 38 -7.88 33.28 22.71
N LEU A 39 -8.97 32.66 22.26
CA LEU A 39 -9.28 32.41 20.85
C LEU A 39 -9.89 33.62 20.13
N HIS A 40 -10.06 34.75 20.82
CA HIS A 40 -10.68 35.97 20.29
C HIS A 40 -12.15 35.78 19.84
N ILE A 41 -12.90 34.91 20.51
CA ILE A 41 -14.33 34.70 20.28
C ILE A 41 -15.10 35.76 21.08
N GLU A 42 -15.62 36.79 20.40
CA GLU A 42 -16.29 37.93 21.04
C GLU A 42 -17.71 37.63 21.54
N ARG A 43 -18.31 36.52 21.10
CA ARG A 43 -19.66 36.12 21.52
C ARG A 43 -19.62 35.31 22.81
N ASP A 44 -20.70 35.37 23.58
CA ASP A 44 -20.91 34.49 24.72
C ASP A 44 -21.17 33.06 24.23
N ILE A 45 -20.12 32.23 24.26
CA ILE A 45 -20.13 30.85 23.76
C ILE A 45 -20.68 29.87 24.80
N ILE A 46 -20.75 30.27 26.08
CA ILE A 46 -21.11 29.38 27.19
C ILE A 46 -22.47 28.72 26.98
N PRO A 47 -23.56 29.43 26.60
CA PRO A 47 -24.85 28.81 26.35
C PRO A 47 -24.81 27.72 25.27
N ASP A 48 -23.94 27.87 24.27
CA ASP A 48 -23.85 26.98 23.11
C ASP A 48 -23.03 25.71 23.41
N ILE A 49 -21.99 25.81 24.24
CA ILE A 49 -21.21 24.64 24.69
C ILE A 49 -21.81 23.95 25.92
N ARG A 50 -22.69 24.62 26.66
CA ARG A 50 -23.34 24.11 27.87
C ARG A 50 -23.94 22.69 27.72
N PRO A 51 -24.60 22.33 26.60
CA PRO A 51 -25.19 21.00 26.44
C PRO A 51 -24.18 19.85 26.51
N TYR A 52 -22.89 20.11 26.23
CA TYR A 52 -21.83 19.10 26.27
C TYR A 52 -21.30 18.85 27.68
N PHE A 53 -21.90 19.45 28.71
CA PHE A 53 -21.44 19.33 30.09
C PHE A 53 -22.56 18.89 31.03
N SER A 54 -22.24 17.94 31.89
CA SER A 54 -22.95 17.70 33.13
C SER A 54 -22.57 18.76 34.17
N ILE A 55 -23.56 19.54 34.62
CA ILE A 55 -23.34 20.67 35.53
C ILE A 55 -23.77 20.28 36.94
N SER A 56 -22.88 20.50 37.90
CA SER A 56 -23.16 20.31 39.33
C SER A 56 -22.69 21.53 40.14
N GLU A 57 -23.28 21.74 41.30
CA GLU A 57 -22.82 22.77 42.23
C GLU A 57 -21.91 22.14 43.28
N ASP A 58 -20.73 22.74 43.50
CA ASP A 58 -19.77 22.26 44.48
C ASP A 58 -19.17 23.41 45.32
N GLN A 59 -18.77 23.09 46.54
CA GLN A 59 -18.11 24.04 47.44
C GLN A 59 -16.61 24.12 47.15
N ARG A 60 -16.23 25.20 46.47
CA ARG A 60 -14.86 25.45 46.04
C ARG A 60 -14.23 26.56 46.89
N CYS A 61 -12.89 26.52 46.96
CA CYS A 61 -12.13 27.60 47.55
C CYS A 61 -12.26 28.87 46.68
N GLU A 62 -12.70 29.98 47.27
CA GLU A 62 -12.83 31.26 46.55
C GLU A 62 -11.51 31.71 45.89
N LYS A 63 -10.37 31.39 46.52
CA LYS A 63 -9.06 31.85 46.06
C LYS A 63 -8.41 30.95 45.02
N HIS A 64 -8.62 29.63 45.11
CA HIS A 64 -7.88 28.65 44.29
C HIS A 64 -8.77 27.86 43.34
N GLY A 65 -10.09 27.97 43.44
CA GLY A 65 -11.03 27.30 42.53
C GLY A 65 -11.09 25.77 42.67
N ILE A 66 -10.31 25.17 43.58
CA ILE A 66 -10.28 23.72 43.83
C ILE A 66 -11.24 23.31 44.95
N ALA A 67 -11.56 22.01 45.00
CA ALA A 67 -12.37 21.41 46.06
C ALA A 67 -11.82 21.76 47.44
N THR A 68 -12.70 22.17 48.35
CA THR A 68 -12.33 22.58 49.71
C THR A 68 -11.65 21.48 50.51
N SER A 69 -12.01 20.21 50.28
CA SER A 69 -11.33 19.04 50.84
C SER A 69 -9.87 18.92 50.44
N SER A 70 -9.51 19.47 49.28
CA SER A 70 -8.17 19.39 48.68
C SER A 70 -7.39 20.70 48.84
N CYS A 71 -8.06 21.79 49.25
CA CYS A 71 -7.43 23.09 49.47
C CYS A 71 -6.80 23.13 50.87
N GLY A 72 -5.47 23.18 50.96
CA GLY A 72 -4.72 23.39 52.22
C GLY A 72 -4.86 24.80 52.82
N CYS A 73 -5.96 25.48 52.53
CA CYS A 73 -6.17 26.91 52.61
C CYS A 73 -6.95 27.21 53.89
N GLY A 74 -6.26 27.39 55.02
CA GLY A 74 -6.91 27.50 56.33
C GLY A 74 -7.90 28.67 56.51
N GLU A 75 -7.86 29.68 55.64
CA GLU A 75 -8.66 30.93 55.75
C GLU A 75 -9.48 31.27 54.51
N SER A 76 -9.49 30.44 53.45
CA SER A 76 -10.24 30.80 52.25
C SER A 76 -11.74 30.65 52.47
N ARG A 77 -12.50 31.68 52.10
CA ARG A 77 -13.97 31.60 52.05
C ARG A 77 -14.39 30.51 51.07
N GLN A 78 -15.48 29.83 51.42
CA GLN A 78 -16.11 28.83 50.57
C GLN A 78 -17.15 29.53 49.70
N VAL A 79 -17.13 29.23 48.41
CA VAL A 79 -18.13 29.70 47.46
C VAL A 79 -18.74 28.50 46.76
N LEU A 80 -20.05 28.58 46.53
CA LEU A 80 -20.74 27.63 45.67
C LEU A 80 -20.39 27.99 44.22
N ALA A 81 -19.85 27.03 43.47
CA ALA A 81 -19.48 27.23 42.08
C ALA A 81 -20.08 26.13 41.20
N SER A 82 -20.52 26.50 40.00
CA SER A 82 -20.91 25.56 38.96
C SER A 82 -19.65 24.86 38.42
N VAL A 83 -19.67 23.53 38.47
CA VAL A 83 -18.63 22.65 37.94
C VAL A 83 -19.19 21.97 36.70
N TYR A 84 -18.51 22.17 35.59
CA TYR A 84 -18.82 21.61 34.27
C TYR A 84 -17.93 20.39 34.07
N ARG A 85 -18.54 19.21 33.96
CA ARG A 85 -17.85 17.97 33.60
C ARG A 85 -18.30 17.55 32.22
N LEU A 86 -17.36 17.15 31.37
CA LEU A 86 -17.67 16.73 30.01
C LEU A 86 -18.70 15.60 30.04
N ASP A 87 -19.71 15.71 29.18
CA ASP A 87 -20.65 14.64 28.86
C ASP A 87 -20.30 14.09 27.47
N PRO A 88 -19.57 12.96 27.40
CA PRO A 88 -19.10 12.40 26.13
C PRO A 88 -20.24 12.06 25.17
N ASP A 89 -21.36 11.56 25.70
CA ASP A 89 -22.54 11.19 24.90
C ASP A 89 -23.07 12.41 24.15
N SER A 90 -23.31 13.52 24.88
CA SER A 90 -23.83 14.75 24.30
C SER A 90 -22.89 15.36 23.25
N LEU A 91 -21.57 15.31 23.47
CA LEU A 91 -20.59 15.85 22.50
C LEU A 91 -20.48 14.97 21.25
N ILE A 92 -20.38 13.65 21.41
CA ILE A 92 -20.18 12.77 20.26
C ILE A 92 -21.43 12.67 19.40
N GLU A 93 -22.63 12.67 19.98
CA GLU A 93 -23.88 12.68 19.22
C GLU A 93 -23.98 13.93 18.32
N ASP A 94 -23.68 15.11 18.87
CA ASP A 94 -23.76 16.35 18.11
C ASP A 94 -22.63 16.48 17.07
N TRP A 95 -21.46 15.91 17.34
CA TRP A 95 -20.38 15.78 16.36
C TRP A 95 -20.76 14.83 15.23
N VAL A 96 -21.35 13.67 15.51
CA VAL A 96 -21.84 12.74 14.48
C VAL A 96 -22.90 13.40 13.60
N ASP A 97 -23.79 14.20 14.19
CA ASP A 97 -24.76 14.96 13.41
C ASP A 97 -24.10 16.03 12.52
N ALA A 98 -23.03 16.66 12.98
CA ALA A 98 -22.21 17.56 12.13
C ALA A 98 -21.57 16.80 10.96
N VAL A 99 -20.99 15.62 11.21
CA VAL A 99 -20.40 14.74 10.19
C VAL A 99 -21.45 14.31 9.16
N ARG A 100 -22.65 13.92 9.61
CA ARG A 100 -23.78 13.56 8.72
C ARG A 100 -24.18 14.73 7.82
N ASN A 101 -24.27 15.94 8.38
CA ASN A 101 -24.69 17.12 7.64
C ASN A 101 -23.67 17.56 6.57
N ARG A 102 -22.38 17.26 6.76
CA ARG A 102 -21.35 17.50 5.74
C ARG A 102 -21.45 16.57 4.52
N SER A 103 -22.24 15.50 4.59
CA SER A 103 -22.47 14.56 3.48
C SER A 103 -21.18 13.94 2.90
N ILE A 104 -20.13 13.83 3.72
CA ILE A 104 -18.85 13.19 3.36
C ILE A 104 -19.04 11.67 3.19
N PHE A 105 -19.92 11.09 4.01
CA PHE A 105 -20.22 9.67 4.03
C PHE A 105 -21.65 9.41 3.57
N ASP A 106 -21.86 8.31 2.85
CA ASP A 106 -23.17 7.85 2.39
C ASP A 106 -24.10 7.53 3.58
N SER A 107 -23.54 6.98 4.65
CA SER A 107 -24.25 6.69 5.90
C SER A 107 -23.28 6.58 7.06
N VAL A 108 -23.79 6.85 8.27
CA VAL A 108 -23.01 6.91 9.50
C VAL A 108 -23.82 6.33 10.67
N GLU A 109 -23.28 5.29 11.30
CA GLU A 109 -23.85 4.60 12.46
C GLU A 109 -22.88 4.70 13.64
N LEU A 110 -23.39 5.16 14.79
CA LEU A 110 -22.61 5.29 16.03
C LEU A 110 -23.02 4.19 17.01
N GLU A 111 -22.04 3.51 17.58
CA GLU A 111 -22.19 2.51 18.62
C GLU A 111 -21.36 2.92 19.85
N GLN A 112 -22.00 2.94 21.02
CA GLN A 112 -21.31 3.14 22.29
C GLN A 112 -20.76 1.80 22.79
N ILE A 113 -19.46 1.75 23.09
CA ILE A 113 -18.80 0.56 23.65
C ILE A 113 -18.73 0.67 25.17
N ASP A 114 -18.30 1.84 25.65
CA ASP A 114 -18.25 2.21 27.05
C ASP A 114 -18.35 3.75 27.19
N SER A 115 -18.15 4.29 28.40
CA SER A 115 -18.28 5.72 28.67
C SER A 115 -17.22 6.61 27.99
N THR A 116 -16.07 6.04 27.61
CA THR A 116 -14.93 6.77 27.02
C THR A 116 -14.62 6.33 25.59
N ARG A 117 -15.32 5.32 25.07
CA ARG A 117 -15.07 4.72 23.76
C ARG A 117 -16.35 4.48 22.96
N TYR A 118 -16.28 4.89 21.70
CA TYR A 118 -17.35 4.71 20.72
C TYR A 118 -16.79 4.18 19.40
N ILE A 119 -17.66 3.62 18.57
CA ILE A 119 -17.35 3.19 17.21
C ILE A 119 -18.28 3.93 16.26
N LEU A 120 -17.70 4.68 15.33
CA LEU A 120 -18.41 5.28 14.21
C LEU A 120 -18.15 4.45 12.96
N ASN A 121 -19.17 3.74 12.49
CA ASN A 121 -19.16 3.06 11.20
C ASN A 121 -19.65 4.02 10.13
N ALA A 122 -18.81 4.33 9.15
CA ALA A 122 -19.12 5.24 8.06
C ALA A 122 -18.94 4.56 6.70
N TRP A 123 -19.78 4.91 5.73
CA TRP A 123 -19.67 4.39 4.36
C TRP A 123 -19.16 5.47 3.42
N LEU A 124 -18.03 5.23 2.74
CA LEU A 124 -17.44 6.10 1.72
C LEU A 124 -17.37 5.34 0.40
N ASP A 125 -18.13 5.74 -0.62
CA ASP A 125 -18.14 5.08 -1.94
C ASP A 125 -18.28 3.55 -1.84
N ARG A 126 -19.19 3.06 -0.97
CA ARG A 126 -19.43 1.63 -0.65
C ARG A 126 -18.35 0.92 0.17
N ILE A 127 -17.36 1.64 0.68
CA ILE A 127 -16.35 1.11 1.60
C ILE A 127 -16.83 1.42 3.01
N GLN A 128 -16.92 0.40 3.86
CA GLN A 128 -17.13 0.62 5.29
C GLN A 128 -15.81 0.98 5.94
N ILE A 129 -15.78 2.13 6.61
CA ILE A 129 -14.68 2.64 7.41
C ILE A 129 -15.12 2.61 8.88
N THR A 130 -14.24 2.10 9.73
CA THR A 130 -14.50 2.00 11.18
C THR A 130 -13.62 3.00 11.90
N PHE A 131 -14.22 4.00 12.54
CA PHE A 131 -13.51 4.95 13.37
C PHE A 131 -13.73 4.61 14.85
N HIS A 132 -12.66 4.31 15.56
CA HIS A 132 -12.71 4.16 17.02
C HIS A 132 -12.47 5.52 17.67
N CYS A 133 -13.50 6.05 18.31
CA CYS A 133 -13.48 7.35 18.99
C CYS A 133 -13.09 7.18 20.46
N PHE A 134 -12.08 7.91 20.93
CA PHE A 134 -11.55 7.81 22.29
C PHE A 134 -11.53 9.17 23.00
N PHE A 135 -12.11 9.20 24.20
CA PHE A 135 -11.96 10.29 25.17
C PHE A 135 -10.81 10.05 26.17
N ASN A 136 -10.21 8.86 26.13
CA ASN A 136 -9.07 8.49 26.97
C ASN A 136 -7.84 8.13 26.11
N LYS A 137 -6.76 8.90 26.30
CA LYS A 137 -5.48 8.74 25.61
C LYS A 137 -4.84 7.38 25.87
N ASP A 138 -4.84 6.91 27.11
CA ASP A 138 -4.20 5.63 27.46
C ASP A 138 -4.92 4.45 26.79
N GLU A 139 -6.23 4.55 26.58
CA GLU A 139 -7.02 3.53 25.88
C GLU A 139 -6.70 3.53 24.38
N MET A 140 -6.62 4.72 23.76
CA MET A 140 -6.25 4.85 22.36
C MET A 140 -4.82 4.35 22.09
N GLU A 141 -3.88 4.60 22.99
CA GLU A 141 -2.49 4.16 22.84
C GLU A 141 -2.31 2.65 22.95
N ARG A 142 -3.17 1.96 23.71
CA ARG A 142 -3.16 0.49 23.82
C ARG A 142 -3.93 -0.20 22.70
N HIS A 143 -4.69 0.56 21.90
CA HIS A 143 -5.46 0.01 20.82
C HIS A 143 -4.57 -0.25 19.60
N ASP A 144 -4.65 -1.48 19.07
CA ASP A 144 -3.95 -1.90 17.86
C ASP A 144 -4.88 -1.67 16.66
N PHE A 145 -4.66 -0.56 15.95
CA PHE A 145 -5.45 -0.21 14.78
C PHE A 145 -5.04 -1.08 13.59
N GLU A 146 -6.01 -1.52 12.79
CA GLU A 146 -5.77 -2.23 11.52
C GLU A 146 -6.11 -1.31 10.31
N PRO A 147 -5.24 -0.36 9.90
CA PRO A 147 -5.51 0.55 8.77
C PRO A 147 -5.89 -0.17 7.48
N GLN A 148 -5.29 -1.35 7.25
CA GLN A 148 -5.61 -2.17 6.09
C GLN A 148 -7.06 -2.67 6.10
N ALA A 149 -7.63 -2.88 7.29
CA ALA A 149 -9.04 -3.21 7.46
C ALA A 149 -9.95 -1.95 7.44
N MET A 150 -9.42 -0.78 7.09
CA MET A 150 -10.09 0.53 7.16
C MET A 150 -10.51 0.89 8.60
N GLU A 151 -9.70 0.48 9.59
CA GLU A 151 -9.88 0.84 11.00
C GLU A 151 -8.94 1.99 11.37
N PHE A 152 -9.52 3.09 11.86
CA PHE A 152 -8.81 4.33 12.19
C PHE A 152 -9.14 4.80 13.60
N GLY A 153 -8.23 5.57 14.21
CA GLY A 153 -8.45 6.18 15.52
C GLY A 153 -8.95 7.61 15.41
N VAL A 154 -9.88 8.02 16.28
CA VAL A 154 -10.33 9.40 16.44
C VAL A 154 -10.12 9.84 17.89
N SER A 155 -9.29 10.83 18.12
CA SER A 155 -9.03 11.38 19.46
C SER A 155 -9.98 12.53 19.78
N PHE A 156 -10.62 12.48 20.93
CA PHE A 156 -11.38 13.59 21.55
C PHE A 156 -10.59 14.28 22.68
N PHE A 157 -9.26 14.14 22.66
CA PHE A 157 -8.34 14.80 23.57
C PHE A 157 -7.33 15.62 22.77
N GLY A 158 -6.90 16.76 23.31
CA GLY A 158 -6.01 17.67 22.61
C GLY A 158 -4.58 17.16 22.63
N ASP A 159 -4.11 16.56 21.53
CA ASP A 159 -2.71 16.18 21.40
C ASP A 159 -2.19 16.52 20.00
N GLN A 160 -1.19 17.42 19.94
CA GLN A 160 -0.44 17.72 18.71
C GLN A 160 0.29 16.46 18.17
N LEU A 161 0.52 15.44 19.01
CA LEU A 161 1.21 14.20 18.65
C LEU A 161 0.31 13.16 17.98
N VAL A 162 -1.02 13.33 17.97
CA VAL A 162 -1.91 12.45 17.18
C VAL A 162 -1.70 12.70 15.69
N VAL A 163 -1.41 13.95 15.30
CA VAL A 163 -1.14 14.37 13.91
C VAL A 163 0.13 13.74 13.33
N GLU A 164 1.05 13.26 14.18
CA GLU A 164 2.30 12.61 13.75
C GLU A 164 2.22 11.08 13.62
N ARG A 165 1.09 10.46 13.99
CA ARG A 165 0.92 8.99 13.94
C ARG A 165 -0.01 8.61 12.79
N GLU A 166 0.47 7.76 11.89
CA GLU A 166 -0.29 7.26 10.75
C GLU A 166 -1.67 6.70 11.19
N HIS A 167 -2.71 7.01 10.41
CA HIS A 167 -4.07 6.45 10.54
C HIS A 167 -4.85 6.83 11.82
N ARG A 168 -4.54 7.99 12.39
CA ARG A 168 -5.28 8.61 13.49
C ARG A 168 -5.69 10.02 13.10
N TYR A 169 -6.88 10.43 13.53
CA TYR A 169 -7.46 11.73 13.25
C TYR A 169 -7.85 12.41 14.56
N SER A 170 -7.73 13.74 14.63
CA SER A 170 -8.46 14.51 15.62
C SER A 170 -9.93 14.61 15.22
N TRP A 171 -10.83 14.54 16.21
CA TRP A 171 -12.27 14.77 15.99
C TRP A 171 -12.55 16.11 15.29
N ARG A 172 -11.69 17.12 15.52
CA ARG A 172 -11.76 18.45 14.89
C ARG A 172 -11.54 18.40 13.39
N GLU A 173 -10.74 17.46 12.89
CA GLU A 173 -10.42 17.35 11.47
C GLU A 173 -11.66 17.06 10.63
N PHE A 174 -12.61 16.29 11.15
CA PHE A 174 -13.88 15.99 10.46
C PHE A 174 -14.72 17.24 10.20
N LEU A 175 -14.47 18.31 10.94
CA LEU A 175 -15.14 19.60 10.79
C LEU A 175 -14.41 20.53 9.82
N ASN A 176 -13.29 20.11 9.24
CA ASN A 176 -12.55 20.88 8.24
C ASN A 176 -13.07 20.59 6.82
N ASP A 177 -12.92 21.57 5.94
CA ASP A 177 -13.42 21.49 4.56
C ASP A 177 -12.58 20.58 3.66
N ASP A 178 -11.33 20.33 4.02
CA ASP A 178 -10.39 19.46 3.30
C ASP A 178 -10.41 18.00 3.78
N PHE A 179 -11.23 17.68 4.80
CA PHE A 179 -11.25 16.33 5.37
C PHE A 179 -11.71 15.26 4.38
N GLU A 180 -12.70 15.56 3.55
CA GLU A 180 -13.20 14.63 2.51
C GLU A 180 -12.08 14.22 1.55
N ASP A 181 -11.30 15.20 1.07
CA ASP A 181 -10.16 14.95 0.20
C ASP A 181 -9.08 14.14 0.91
N LYS A 182 -8.83 14.46 2.20
CA LYS A 182 -7.85 13.76 3.04
C LYS A 182 -8.22 12.29 3.24
N ILE A 183 -9.41 11.98 3.75
CA ILE A 183 -9.84 10.60 4.01
C ILE A 183 -9.95 9.80 2.71
N THR A 184 -10.41 10.41 1.62
CA THR A 184 -10.48 9.76 0.30
C THR A 184 -9.08 9.39 -0.20
N THR A 185 -8.10 10.29 -0.02
CA THR A 185 -6.71 10.06 -0.40
C THR A 185 -6.08 8.97 0.46
N ASP A 186 -6.29 8.99 1.78
CA ASP A 186 -5.77 7.98 2.70
C ASP A 186 -6.35 6.58 2.39
N VAL A 187 -7.67 6.49 2.19
CA VAL A 187 -8.35 5.24 1.81
C VAL A 187 -7.85 4.73 0.46
N LYS A 188 -7.63 5.63 -0.50
CA LYS A 188 -7.07 5.27 -1.82
C LYS A 188 -5.65 4.75 -1.70
N HIS A 189 -4.77 5.42 -0.95
CA HIS A 189 -3.39 4.99 -0.75
C HIS A 189 -3.31 3.66 0.00
N LEU A 190 -4.15 3.45 1.01
CA LEU A 190 -4.27 2.16 1.67
C LEU A 190 -4.72 1.08 0.66
N LYS A 191 -5.75 1.34 -0.15
CA LYS A 191 -6.16 0.42 -1.22
C LYS A 191 -5.04 0.07 -2.19
N GLU A 192 -4.23 1.06 -2.57
CA GLU A 192 -3.06 0.87 -3.43
C GLU A 192 -1.98 0.04 -2.72
N ALA A 193 -1.66 0.33 -1.46
CA ALA A 193 -0.67 -0.40 -0.65
C ALA A 193 -1.10 -1.84 -0.29
N ILE A 194 -2.40 -2.11 -0.28
CA ILE A 194 -2.93 -3.46 -0.03
C ILE A 194 -2.78 -4.38 -1.26
N GLY A 195 -2.62 -3.81 -2.45
CA GLY A 195 -2.22 -4.54 -3.65
C GLY A 195 -0.69 -4.57 -3.76
N SER A 196 -0.07 -5.75 -3.70
CA SER A 196 1.35 -5.84 -4.07
C SER A 196 1.46 -5.80 -5.58
N ASP A 197 1.89 -4.67 -6.14
CA ASP A 197 2.27 -4.55 -7.55
C ASP A 197 3.56 -5.37 -7.78
N PHE A 198 3.55 -6.28 -8.73
CA PHE A 198 4.73 -7.10 -9.02
C PHE A 198 5.27 -6.96 -10.45
N TYR A 199 4.63 -6.19 -11.32
CA TYR A 199 5.22 -5.81 -12.62
C TYR A 199 4.42 -4.76 -13.40
N GLU A 200 5.08 -3.77 -14.02
CA GLU A 200 4.45 -2.82 -14.95
C GLU A 200 4.06 -3.47 -16.31
N TYR A 201 2.94 -3.08 -16.89
CA TYR A 201 2.12 -3.79 -17.88
C TYR A 201 2.62 -3.65 -19.33
N ASN A 202 3.22 -2.52 -19.66
CA ASN A 202 3.64 -2.20 -21.03
C ASN A 202 4.59 -3.23 -21.71
N PRO A 203 5.44 -3.99 -20.99
CA PRO A 203 6.28 -5.02 -21.61
C PRO A 203 5.60 -6.39 -21.81
N LEU A 204 4.40 -6.63 -21.27
CA LEU A 204 3.84 -7.99 -21.10
C LEU A 204 2.75 -8.40 -22.12
N GLU A 205 2.23 -7.50 -22.96
CA GLU A 205 1.09 -7.82 -23.86
C GLU A 205 1.32 -9.11 -24.70
N ASP A 206 2.53 -9.31 -25.20
CA ASP A 206 2.92 -10.45 -26.03
C ASP A 206 2.88 -11.82 -25.31
N PHE A 207 2.81 -11.84 -23.98
CA PHE A 207 2.92 -13.07 -23.17
C PHE A 207 2.08 -13.10 -21.89
N ARG A 208 1.11 -12.20 -21.76
CA ARG A 208 0.17 -12.11 -20.63
C ARG A 208 -0.48 -13.44 -20.26
N ASP A 209 -1.03 -14.17 -21.24
CA ASP A 209 -1.69 -15.45 -20.99
C ASP A 209 -0.75 -16.51 -20.39
N ARG A 210 0.55 -16.45 -20.72
CA ARG A 210 1.55 -17.39 -20.22
C ARG A 210 1.94 -17.07 -18.77
N VAL A 211 2.08 -15.78 -18.44
CA VAL A 211 2.27 -15.31 -17.06
C VAL A 211 1.06 -15.70 -16.21
N ARG A 212 -0.15 -15.44 -16.70
CA ARG A 212 -1.39 -15.85 -16.04
C ARG A 212 -1.43 -17.33 -15.71
N GLN A 213 -1.17 -18.17 -16.70
CA GLN A 213 -1.20 -19.61 -16.50
C GLN A 213 -0.11 -20.03 -15.51
N SER A 214 1.08 -19.43 -15.57
CA SER A 214 2.16 -19.72 -14.62
C SER A 214 1.79 -19.38 -13.18
N LEU A 215 1.15 -18.23 -12.93
CA LEU A 215 0.70 -17.89 -11.57
C LEU A 215 -0.42 -18.83 -11.09
N ARG A 216 -1.34 -19.24 -11.97
CA ARG A 216 -2.35 -20.24 -11.64
C ARG A 216 -1.71 -21.57 -11.25
N ASP A 217 -0.82 -22.07 -12.10
CA ASP A 217 -0.08 -23.32 -11.86
C ASP A 217 0.73 -23.22 -10.56
N TYR A 218 1.33 -22.07 -10.26
CA TYR A 218 2.06 -21.83 -9.01
C TYR A 218 1.18 -21.98 -7.78
N PHE A 219 0.01 -21.32 -7.74
CA PHE A 219 -0.91 -21.45 -6.61
C PHE A 219 -1.48 -22.88 -6.51
N GLU A 220 -1.86 -23.50 -7.63
CA GLU A 220 -2.35 -24.89 -7.69
C GLU A 220 -1.29 -25.87 -7.18
N ASP A 221 -0.06 -25.81 -7.69
CA ASP A 221 1.07 -26.66 -7.29
C ASP A 221 1.50 -26.38 -5.83
N SER A 222 1.24 -25.18 -5.30
CA SER A 222 1.46 -24.81 -3.89
C SER A 222 0.31 -25.26 -2.96
N GLY A 223 -0.70 -25.95 -3.50
CA GLY A 223 -1.80 -26.54 -2.75
C GLY A 223 -3.01 -25.63 -2.54
N TYR A 224 -3.14 -24.53 -3.29
CA TYR A 224 -4.33 -23.69 -3.28
C TYR A 224 -5.34 -24.17 -4.32
N GLU A 225 -6.63 -24.02 -4.01
CA GLU A 225 -7.67 -24.18 -5.00
C GLU A 225 -7.83 -22.88 -5.80
N VAL A 226 -7.69 -22.97 -7.13
CA VAL A 226 -7.74 -21.80 -8.02
C VAL A 226 -9.03 -21.78 -8.84
N ARG A 227 -9.77 -20.66 -8.78
CA ARG A 227 -11.05 -20.45 -9.46
C ARG A 227 -11.06 -19.14 -10.22
N ARG A 228 -11.81 -19.06 -11.32
CA ARG A 228 -11.96 -17.80 -12.09
C ARG A 228 -13.14 -16.97 -11.59
N GLU A 229 -14.08 -17.62 -10.93
CA GLU A 229 -15.33 -17.05 -10.41
C GLU A 229 -15.06 -16.29 -9.10
N VAL A 230 -14.23 -15.23 -9.17
CA VAL A 230 -13.78 -14.47 -7.99
C VAL A 230 -14.95 -13.98 -7.13
N ARG A 231 -16.02 -13.49 -7.76
CA ARG A 231 -17.21 -13.00 -7.06
C ARG A 231 -17.94 -14.10 -6.27
N GLU A 232 -17.90 -15.35 -6.72
CA GLU A 232 -18.56 -16.47 -6.05
C GLU A 232 -17.79 -16.94 -4.82
N ILE A 233 -16.45 -16.90 -4.89
CA ILE A 233 -15.56 -17.33 -3.80
C ILE A 233 -15.30 -16.22 -2.77
N CYS A 234 -15.26 -14.97 -3.23
CA CYS A 234 -14.97 -13.79 -2.42
C CYS A 234 -16.09 -12.72 -2.48
N PRO A 235 -17.37 -13.06 -2.24
CA PRO A 235 -18.46 -12.11 -2.42
C PRO A 235 -18.37 -10.94 -1.42
N VAL A 236 -17.92 -11.19 -0.20
CA VAL A 236 -17.79 -10.18 0.86
C VAL A 236 -16.60 -9.28 0.57
N GLU A 237 -15.44 -9.88 0.32
CA GLU A 237 -14.18 -9.17 0.11
C GLU A 237 -14.23 -8.30 -1.15
N THR A 238 -14.77 -8.82 -2.26
CA THR A 238 -14.89 -8.05 -3.50
C THR A 238 -15.85 -6.87 -3.38
N THR A 239 -16.89 -6.98 -2.55
CA THR A 239 -17.84 -5.89 -2.30
C THR A 239 -17.27 -4.86 -1.33
N GLN A 240 -16.73 -5.31 -0.19
CA GLN A 240 -16.22 -4.45 0.88
C GLN A 240 -15.02 -3.61 0.43
N TYR A 241 -14.14 -4.19 -0.39
CA TYR A 241 -12.91 -3.53 -0.85
C TYR A 241 -13.01 -2.98 -2.27
N ASP A 242 -14.20 -3.03 -2.90
CA ASP A 242 -14.46 -2.58 -4.27
C ASP A 242 -13.49 -3.17 -5.30
N ILE A 243 -13.29 -4.49 -5.25
CA ILE A 243 -12.43 -5.20 -6.21
C ILE A 243 -13.26 -5.48 -7.47
N ASP A 244 -12.86 -4.88 -8.59
CA ASP A 244 -13.52 -5.07 -9.88
C ASP A 244 -13.31 -6.50 -10.42
N THR A 245 -14.28 -7.36 -10.11
CA THR A 245 -14.33 -8.77 -10.57
C THR A 245 -14.42 -8.93 -12.10
N GLY A 246 -14.75 -7.88 -12.85
CA GLY A 246 -14.69 -7.90 -14.32
C GLY A 246 -13.26 -7.86 -14.86
N LYS A 247 -12.31 -7.42 -14.03
CA LYS A 247 -10.89 -7.25 -14.37
C LYS A 247 -9.97 -8.14 -13.53
N THR A 248 -10.53 -9.02 -12.71
CA THR A 248 -9.76 -10.03 -11.98
C THR A 248 -9.50 -11.25 -12.87
N ASP A 249 -8.30 -11.84 -12.74
CA ASP A 249 -7.93 -13.02 -13.54
C ASP A 249 -8.35 -14.32 -12.83
N PHE A 250 -8.08 -14.43 -11.53
CA PHE A 250 -8.47 -15.59 -10.71
C PHE A 250 -8.36 -15.30 -9.21
N VAL A 251 -8.89 -16.21 -8.41
CA VAL A 251 -8.68 -16.31 -6.97
C VAL A 251 -8.04 -17.65 -6.61
N ALA A 252 -7.07 -17.63 -5.71
CA ALA A 252 -6.49 -18.82 -5.09
C ALA A 252 -6.90 -18.87 -3.61
N HIS A 253 -7.42 -19.99 -3.10
CA HIS A 253 -7.85 -20.08 -1.70
C HIS A 253 -7.43 -21.39 -1.02
N ARG A 254 -7.12 -21.30 0.27
CA ARG A 254 -6.77 -22.43 1.16
C ARG A 254 -6.95 -22.03 2.61
N ASP A 255 -7.62 -22.87 3.41
CA ASP A 255 -7.72 -22.76 4.88
C ASP A 255 -8.05 -21.35 5.41
N GLY A 256 -9.02 -20.67 4.77
CA GLY A 256 -9.44 -19.31 5.17
C GLY A 256 -8.56 -18.17 4.65
N SER A 257 -7.44 -18.49 3.98
CA SER A 257 -6.64 -17.54 3.21
C SER A 257 -7.08 -17.51 1.75
N LYS A 258 -7.19 -16.30 1.18
CA LYS A 258 -7.59 -16.07 -0.21
C LYS A 258 -6.64 -15.04 -0.84
N PHE A 259 -6.24 -15.28 -2.07
CA PHE A 259 -5.42 -14.39 -2.88
C PHE A 259 -6.17 -14.07 -4.16
N ILE A 260 -6.49 -12.80 -4.38
CA ILE A 260 -7.14 -12.35 -5.60
C ILE A 260 -6.08 -11.71 -6.49
N VAL A 261 -5.87 -12.28 -7.68
CA VAL A 261 -4.93 -11.75 -8.67
C VAL A 261 -5.70 -10.88 -9.66
N CYS A 262 -5.33 -9.62 -9.71
CA CYS A 262 -6.05 -8.58 -10.43
C CYS A 262 -5.18 -7.93 -11.51
N HIS A 263 -5.86 -7.48 -12.56
CA HIS A 263 -5.32 -6.56 -13.55
C HIS A 263 -6.18 -5.28 -13.48
N CYS A 264 -5.72 -4.24 -12.79
CA CYS A 264 -6.46 -2.97 -12.75
C CYS A 264 -5.97 -2.03 -13.87
N GLU A 265 -6.80 -1.09 -14.28
CA GLU A 265 -6.38 -0.01 -15.21
C GLU A 265 -5.74 1.17 -14.47
N LYS A 266 -5.91 1.24 -13.13
CA LYS A 266 -5.45 2.35 -12.29
C LYS A 266 -3.94 2.29 -12.00
N THR A 267 -3.40 1.09 -11.87
CA THR A 267 -1.97 0.81 -11.94
C THR A 267 -1.77 -0.04 -13.19
N PRO A 268 -0.88 0.32 -14.12
CA PRO A 268 -0.60 -0.52 -15.29
C PRO A 268 0.23 -1.70 -14.79
N SER A 269 -0.27 -2.54 -13.89
CA SER A 269 0.49 -3.63 -13.27
C SER A 269 -0.43 -4.76 -12.83
N TRP A 270 0.15 -5.96 -12.75
CA TRP A 270 -0.50 -7.06 -12.05
C TRP A 270 -0.27 -6.88 -10.56
N HIS A 271 -1.32 -7.05 -9.77
CA HIS A 271 -1.24 -7.02 -8.31
C HIS A 271 -2.04 -8.14 -7.66
N VAL A 272 -1.68 -8.45 -6.41
CA VAL A 272 -2.37 -9.45 -5.60
C VAL A 272 -2.96 -8.79 -4.36
N HIS A 273 -4.22 -9.08 -4.09
CA HIS A 273 -4.85 -8.80 -2.80
C HIS A 273 -4.83 -10.07 -1.95
N HIS A 274 -4.35 -9.96 -0.71
CA HIS A 274 -4.37 -11.06 0.25
C HIS A 274 -5.47 -10.86 1.29
N PHE A 275 -6.22 -11.91 1.55
CA PHE A 275 -7.23 -11.98 2.58
C PHE A 275 -6.95 -13.17 3.50
N SER A 276 -7.18 -12.98 4.80
CA SER A 276 -7.13 -14.02 5.82
C SER A 276 -8.33 -13.85 6.73
N ASN A 277 -9.16 -14.90 6.83
CA ASN A 277 -10.39 -14.91 7.63
C ASN A 277 -11.35 -13.75 7.29
N GLY A 278 -11.46 -13.43 5.99
CA GLY A 278 -12.33 -12.36 5.49
C GLY A 278 -11.80 -10.94 5.69
N ARG A 279 -10.65 -10.77 6.35
CA ARG A 279 -9.96 -9.48 6.49
C ARG A 279 -8.82 -9.38 5.51
N ILE A 280 -8.63 -8.19 4.96
CA ILE A 280 -7.50 -7.94 4.07
C ILE A 280 -6.20 -7.91 4.87
N LYS A 281 -5.12 -8.41 4.27
CA LYS A 281 -3.77 -8.46 4.85
C LYS A 281 -2.79 -7.95 3.81
N SER A 282 -1.65 -7.44 4.27
CA SER A 282 -0.59 -6.98 3.37
C SER A 282 -0.09 -8.15 2.52
N ALA A 283 -0.26 -8.04 1.20
CA ALA A 283 0.26 -9.01 0.26
C ALA A 283 1.79 -8.96 0.22
N GLU A 284 2.42 -7.79 0.38
CA GLU A 284 3.87 -7.61 0.36
C GLU A 284 4.59 -8.37 1.48
N GLN A 285 3.96 -8.47 2.66
CA GLN A 285 4.53 -9.16 3.82
C GLN A 285 4.20 -10.65 3.86
N THR A 286 3.61 -11.18 2.80
CA THR A 286 3.18 -12.57 2.73
C THR A 286 4.22 -13.42 1.99
N PRO A 287 4.87 -14.41 2.63
CA PRO A 287 6.00 -15.14 2.04
C PRO A 287 5.72 -15.80 0.69
N ILE A 288 4.50 -16.31 0.47
CA ILE A 288 4.11 -16.89 -0.83
C ILE A 288 3.99 -15.83 -1.93
N ILE A 289 3.62 -14.59 -1.60
CA ILE A 289 3.53 -13.49 -2.57
C ILE A 289 4.92 -12.96 -2.88
N GLU A 290 5.78 -12.79 -1.88
CA GLU A 290 7.18 -12.41 -2.06
C GLU A 290 7.92 -13.41 -2.99
N ASP A 291 7.82 -14.71 -2.70
CA ASP A 291 8.40 -15.78 -3.53
C ASP A 291 7.82 -15.80 -4.96
N MET A 292 6.50 -15.62 -5.09
CA MET A 292 5.84 -15.55 -6.40
C MET A 292 6.36 -14.37 -7.23
N THR A 293 6.46 -13.18 -6.62
CA THR A 293 6.93 -11.95 -7.23
C THR A 293 8.37 -12.10 -7.71
N GLU A 294 9.29 -12.57 -6.85
CA GLU A 294 10.70 -12.77 -7.23
C GLU A 294 10.82 -13.76 -8.42
N LYS A 295 10.09 -14.88 -8.36
CA LYS A 295 10.12 -15.92 -9.41
C LYS A 295 9.57 -15.40 -10.73
N ILE A 296 8.46 -14.66 -10.72
CA ILE A 296 7.86 -14.16 -11.96
C ILE A 296 8.70 -13.05 -12.58
N GLU A 297 9.25 -12.14 -11.77
CA GLU A 297 10.20 -11.12 -12.24
C GLU A 297 11.42 -11.74 -12.90
N SER A 298 12.02 -12.75 -12.26
CA SER A 298 13.16 -13.49 -12.83
C SER A 298 12.85 -14.13 -14.19
N LYS A 299 11.64 -14.67 -14.36
CA LYS A 299 11.17 -15.22 -15.65
C LYS A 299 11.02 -14.14 -16.71
N ILE A 300 10.41 -13.01 -16.35
CA ILE A 300 10.19 -11.90 -17.27
C ILE A 300 11.55 -11.34 -17.74
N ASN A 301 12.47 -11.09 -16.81
CA ASN A 301 13.82 -10.60 -17.11
C ASN A 301 14.58 -11.58 -18.02
N THR A 302 14.53 -12.88 -17.72
CA THR A 302 15.16 -13.92 -18.55
C THR A 302 14.58 -13.94 -19.97
N TYR A 303 13.27 -13.76 -20.11
CA TYR A 303 12.62 -13.74 -21.41
C TYR A 303 12.98 -12.48 -22.23
N GLN A 304 13.04 -11.31 -21.57
CA GLN A 304 13.49 -10.06 -22.20
C GLN A 304 14.95 -10.18 -22.69
N ASP A 305 15.84 -10.76 -21.89
CA ASP A 305 17.21 -11.06 -22.29
C ASP A 305 17.28 -11.97 -23.52
N ILE A 306 16.44 -13.01 -23.59
CA ILE A 306 16.37 -13.89 -24.76
C ILE A 306 15.94 -13.10 -26.00
N ARG A 307 14.94 -12.22 -25.89
CA ARG A 307 14.49 -11.37 -27.01
C ARG A 307 15.58 -10.40 -27.47
N LEU A 308 16.24 -9.71 -26.55
CA LEU A 308 17.35 -8.79 -26.84
C LEU A 308 18.51 -9.52 -27.53
N ASN A 309 18.85 -10.73 -27.06
CA ASN A 309 19.88 -11.57 -27.66
C ASN A 309 19.48 -12.07 -29.05
N LYS A 310 18.21 -12.41 -29.30
CA LYS A 310 17.72 -12.76 -30.64
C LYS A 310 17.82 -11.59 -31.61
N GLN A 311 17.41 -10.39 -31.20
CA GLN A 311 17.49 -9.18 -32.04
C GLN A 311 18.95 -8.85 -32.37
N THR A 312 19.85 -8.92 -31.38
CA THR A 312 21.29 -8.72 -31.57
C THR A 312 21.90 -9.78 -32.46
N ALA A 313 21.57 -11.06 -32.25
CA ALA A 313 22.03 -12.16 -33.11
C ALA A 313 21.54 -12.00 -34.55
N SER A 314 20.28 -11.59 -34.78
CA SER A 314 19.74 -11.33 -36.11
C SER A 314 20.49 -10.20 -36.83
N ARG A 315 20.82 -9.11 -36.12
CA ARG A 315 21.64 -8.01 -36.66
C ARG A 315 23.07 -8.46 -36.95
N PHE A 316 23.66 -9.24 -36.04
CA PHE A 316 25.01 -9.78 -36.19
C PHE A 316 25.11 -10.76 -37.37
N VAL A 317 24.13 -11.66 -37.55
CA VAL A 317 24.02 -12.54 -38.74
C VAL A 317 23.91 -11.73 -40.02
N THR A 318 23.17 -10.63 -40.03
CA THR A 318 23.03 -9.77 -41.21
C THR A 318 24.37 -9.10 -41.58
N VAL A 319 25.08 -8.56 -40.59
CA VAL A 319 26.41 -7.97 -40.76
C VAL A 319 27.41 -9.02 -41.24
N LEU A 320 27.40 -10.20 -40.61
CA LEU A 320 28.34 -11.25 -40.95
C LEU A 320 28.03 -11.89 -42.30
N ALA A 321 26.76 -12.10 -42.66
CA ALA A 321 26.37 -12.55 -43.99
C ALA A 321 26.81 -11.54 -45.06
N THR A 322 26.75 -10.25 -44.76
CA THR A 322 27.28 -9.20 -45.64
C THR A 322 28.81 -9.30 -45.76
N PHE A 323 29.54 -9.48 -44.65
CA PHE A 323 31.00 -9.67 -44.66
C PHE A 323 31.45 -10.98 -45.34
N PHE A 324 30.72 -12.09 -45.16
CA PHE A 324 31.01 -13.36 -45.82
C PHE A 324 30.63 -13.30 -47.31
N SER A 325 29.53 -12.64 -47.69
CA SER A 325 29.16 -12.49 -49.11
C SER A 325 30.15 -11.63 -49.89
N ILE A 326 30.72 -10.59 -49.27
CA ILE A 326 31.66 -9.67 -49.91
C ILE A 326 33.12 -10.16 -49.75
N GLY A 327 33.50 -10.59 -48.55
CA GLY A 327 34.87 -10.94 -48.22
C GLY A 327 35.26 -12.36 -48.61
N PHE A 328 34.38 -13.35 -48.43
CA PHE A 328 34.73 -14.76 -48.68
C PHE A 328 34.87 -15.05 -50.17
N VAL A 329 34.01 -14.48 -51.03
CA VAL A 329 34.08 -14.63 -52.49
C VAL A 329 35.33 -13.94 -53.06
N VAL A 330 35.67 -12.75 -52.57
CA VAL A 330 36.85 -11.98 -53.03
C VAL A 330 38.16 -12.58 -52.50
N LEU A 331 38.23 -13.01 -51.24
CA LEU A 331 39.44 -13.61 -50.65
C LEU A 331 39.74 -15.02 -51.20
N LEU A 332 38.73 -15.84 -51.51
CA LEU A 332 38.96 -17.15 -52.12
C LEU A 332 39.37 -17.05 -53.59
N PHE A 333 38.81 -16.13 -54.37
CA PHE A 333 39.09 -16.06 -55.81
C PHE A 333 40.32 -15.21 -56.17
N GLU A 334 40.60 -14.09 -55.50
CA GLU A 334 41.68 -13.19 -55.94
C GLU A 334 43.02 -13.37 -55.20
N ARG A 335 43.02 -13.91 -53.98
CA ARG A 335 44.19 -13.83 -53.08
C ARG A 335 44.86 -15.16 -52.75
N LEU A 336 44.29 -16.31 -53.13
CA LEU A 336 44.94 -17.61 -52.93
C LEU A 336 46.31 -17.68 -53.62
N GLY A 337 46.44 -17.13 -54.84
CA GLY A 337 47.71 -17.08 -55.56
C GLY A 337 48.74 -16.12 -54.94
N LEU A 338 48.30 -14.99 -54.37
CA LEU A 338 49.15 -13.97 -53.77
C LEU A 338 49.62 -14.32 -52.35
N ILE A 339 48.77 -14.96 -51.55
CA ILE A 339 49.13 -15.46 -50.21
C ILE A 339 50.10 -16.63 -50.35
N ALA A 340 49.87 -17.50 -51.35
CA ALA A 340 50.79 -18.58 -51.70
C ALA A 340 52.17 -18.04 -52.11
N SER A 341 52.24 -16.99 -52.93
CA SER A 341 53.50 -16.43 -53.41
C SER A 341 54.28 -15.74 -52.29
N VAL A 342 53.64 -14.90 -51.47
CA VAL A 342 54.32 -14.17 -50.37
C VAL A 342 54.83 -15.12 -49.29
N LEU A 343 54.07 -16.16 -48.92
CA LEU A 343 54.52 -17.15 -47.93
C LEU A 343 55.69 -18.01 -48.46
N GLN A 344 55.70 -18.30 -49.77
CA GLN A 344 56.80 -19.02 -50.41
C GLN A 344 58.07 -18.18 -50.48
N GLU A 345 57.94 -16.87 -50.73
CA GLU A 345 59.06 -15.92 -50.85
C GLU A 345 59.68 -15.55 -49.49
N GLN A 346 58.86 -15.36 -48.44
CA GLN A 346 59.33 -14.90 -47.13
C GLN A 346 59.76 -16.03 -46.19
N PHE A 347 59.15 -17.22 -46.28
CA PHE A 347 59.39 -18.32 -45.34
C PHE A 347 60.03 -19.56 -45.96
N GLN A 348 60.36 -19.52 -47.26
CA GLN A 348 60.94 -20.65 -48.03
C GLN A 348 60.24 -21.99 -47.76
N VAL A 349 58.92 -21.97 -47.56
CA VAL A 349 58.12 -23.18 -47.32
C VAL A 349 57.93 -23.90 -48.66
N GLY A 350 58.99 -24.55 -49.11
CA GLY A 350 58.96 -25.50 -50.21
C GLY A 350 58.15 -26.71 -49.80
N GLY A 351 56.89 -26.76 -50.24
CA GLY A 351 56.10 -27.98 -50.24
C GLY A 351 55.31 -28.25 -48.96
N ASN A 352 54.35 -27.39 -48.63
CA ASN A 352 53.01 -27.90 -48.27
C ASN A 352 51.94 -26.80 -48.26
N LEU A 353 51.75 -26.15 -49.42
CA LEU A 353 50.62 -25.24 -49.64
C LEU A 353 49.28 -25.89 -49.25
N GLN A 354 49.18 -27.21 -49.46
CA GLN A 354 48.04 -28.04 -49.05
C GLN A 354 47.86 -28.10 -47.53
N LEU A 355 48.93 -28.16 -46.73
CA LEU A 355 48.84 -28.17 -45.26
C LEU A 355 48.37 -26.81 -44.72
N ILE A 356 48.88 -25.71 -45.26
CA ILE A 356 48.47 -24.35 -44.85
C ILE A 356 46.99 -24.11 -45.23
N ALA A 357 46.59 -24.50 -46.45
CA ALA A 357 45.20 -24.44 -46.88
C ALA A 357 44.29 -25.32 -46.00
N PHE A 358 44.75 -26.52 -45.63
CA PHE A 358 44.03 -27.43 -44.74
C PHE A 358 43.86 -26.86 -43.32
N LEU A 359 44.91 -26.26 -42.74
CA LEU A 359 44.82 -25.60 -41.43
C LEU A 359 43.91 -24.37 -41.45
N LEU A 360 43.95 -23.56 -42.52
CA LEU A 360 43.02 -22.44 -42.70
C LEU A 360 41.58 -22.92 -42.86
N LEU A 361 41.36 -24.05 -43.53
CA LEU A 361 40.03 -24.66 -43.66
C LEU A 361 39.52 -25.16 -42.31
N ILE A 362 40.36 -25.79 -41.49
CA ILE A 362 40.01 -26.20 -40.12
C ILE A 362 39.67 -24.98 -39.26
N PHE A 363 40.50 -23.93 -39.29
CA PHE A 363 40.26 -22.73 -38.50
C PHE A 363 38.95 -22.04 -38.92
N ASN A 364 38.68 -21.95 -40.23
CA ASN A 364 37.41 -21.45 -40.75
C ASN A 364 36.23 -22.31 -40.33
N ALA A 365 36.37 -23.65 -40.35
CA ALA A 365 35.33 -24.55 -39.88
C ALA A 365 35.04 -24.35 -38.39
N ILE A 366 36.07 -24.22 -37.54
CA ILE A 366 35.92 -23.94 -36.11
C ILE A 366 35.25 -22.56 -35.89
N ALA A 367 35.69 -21.53 -36.61
CA ALA A 367 35.10 -20.20 -36.52
C ALA A 367 33.63 -20.21 -36.97
N ALA A 368 33.28 -20.92 -38.04
CA ALA A 368 31.91 -21.09 -38.50
C ALA A 368 31.05 -21.85 -37.49
N ILE A 369 31.58 -22.89 -36.85
CA ILE A 369 30.88 -23.64 -35.79
C ILE A 369 30.66 -22.75 -34.55
N ALA A 370 31.69 -22.04 -34.08
CA ALA A 370 31.59 -21.14 -32.94
C ALA A 370 30.58 -20.03 -33.20
N LEU A 371 30.59 -19.47 -34.40
CA LEU A 371 29.62 -18.49 -34.84
C LEU A 371 28.20 -19.08 -34.89
N ALA A 372 28.01 -20.25 -35.50
CA ALA A 372 26.72 -20.93 -35.55
C ALA A 372 26.19 -21.19 -34.13
N ALA A 373 27.07 -21.57 -33.20
CA ALA A 373 26.70 -21.75 -31.79
C ALA A 373 26.26 -20.44 -31.13
N VAL A 374 26.98 -19.32 -31.33
CA VAL A 374 26.59 -18.00 -30.79
C VAL A 374 25.25 -17.53 -31.35
N VAL A 375 25.03 -17.71 -32.65
CA VAL A 375 23.80 -17.30 -33.35
C VAL A 375 22.60 -18.16 -32.96
N THR A 376 22.78 -19.48 -32.83
CA THR A 376 21.69 -20.41 -32.49
C THR A 376 21.36 -20.43 -31.00
N ARG A 377 22.31 -20.09 -30.13
CA ARG A 377 22.13 -20.05 -28.67
C ARG A 377 20.85 -19.33 -28.20
N PRO A 378 20.53 -18.09 -28.63
CA PRO A 378 19.31 -17.42 -28.18
C PRO A 378 18.02 -18.13 -28.63
N TYR A 379 18.01 -18.76 -29.80
CA TYR A 379 16.86 -19.55 -30.28
C TYR A 379 16.70 -20.86 -29.50
N VAL A 380 17.80 -21.52 -29.15
CA VAL A 380 17.77 -22.72 -28.30
C VAL A 380 17.32 -22.36 -26.88
N ARG A 381 17.78 -21.23 -26.33
CA ARG A 381 17.32 -20.75 -25.01
C ARG A 381 15.84 -20.43 -25.01
N ASP A 382 15.33 -19.78 -26.04
CA ASP A 382 13.90 -19.52 -26.21
C ASP A 382 13.07 -20.80 -26.32
N PHE A 383 13.51 -21.75 -27.16
CA PHE A 383 12.82 -23.03 -27.31
C PHE A 383 12.73 -23.83 -26.00
N ARG A 384 13.77 -23.72 -25.15
CA ARG A 384 13.80 -24.36 -23.82
C ARG A 384 13.19 -23.51 -22.72
N PHE A 385 12.82 -22.26 -22.99
CA PHE A 385 12.31 -21.36 -21.98
C PHE A 385 10.91 -21.81 -21.56
N SER A 386 10.72 -22.00 -20.27
CA SER A 386 9.43 -22.33 -19.68
C SER A 386 8.99 -21.21 -18.75
N TRP A 387 7.73 -20.80 -18.91
CA TRP A 387 7.07 -19.86 -18.01
C TRP A 387 6.77 -20.46 -16.64
N LYS A 388 6.79 -21.79 -16.49
CA LYS A 388 6.52 -22.47 -15.23
C LYS A 388 7.50 -22.00 -14.14
N ILE A 389 6.95 -21.57 -13.01
CA ILE A 389 7.68 -21.28 -11.78
C ILE A 389 7.49 -22.42 -10.78
N GLU A 390 8.46 -22.63 -9.91
CA GLU A 390 8.42 -23.70 -8.89
C GLU A 390 7.45 -23.31 -7.76
N PRO A 391 6.69 -24.26 -7.19
CA PRO A 391 5.72 -23.97 -6.15
C PRO A 391 6.37 -23.43 -4.88
N PHE A 392 5.56 -22.82 -4.03
CA PHE A 392 5.97 -22.38 -2.72
C PHE A 392 6.19 -23.58 -1.79
N GLU A 393 7.45 -23.87 -1.48
CA GLU A 393 7.81 -24.79 -0.41
C GLU A 393 7.94 -23.96 0.87
N ALA A 394 6.87 -23.92 1.68
CA ALA A 394 7.00 -23.39 3.04
C ALA A 394 8.10 -24.23 3.73
N GLU A 395 9.20 -23.60 4.15
CA GLU A 395 10.19 -24.27 4.99
C GLU A 395 9.43 -24.98 6.11
N GLN A 396 9.48 -26.31 6.13
CA GLN A 396 9.04 -27.09 7.27
C GLN A 396 9.95 -26.71 8.45
N ARG A 397 9.58 -25.67 9.20
CA ARG A 397 10.17 -25.32 10.48
C ARG A 397 9.14 -25.49 11.58
#